data_AF-A0AA36HXF0-F1
#
_entry.id   AF-A0AA36HXF0-F1
#
_cell.length_a   1.000
_cell.length_b   1.000
_cell.length_c   1.000
_cell.angle_alpha   90.00
_cell.angle_beta   90.00
_cell.angle_gamma   90.00
#
_symmetry.space_group_name_H-M   'P 1'
#
loop_
_entity.id
_entity.type
_entity.pdbx_description
1 polymer ?
#
loop_
_entity_poly.entity_id
_entity_poly.type
_entity_poly.pdbx_seq_one_letter_code
_entity_poly.pdbx_strand_id
1 'polypeptide(L)'
;MKFPGGRDAVTFLRVKARKASRSCSLARSRVRMRSRTPASRARSRRGSADEHQTLVRHVKSLQSRSKGVNEHWQHYCEQHGRGIMDPNRHDVATLQGFVDLCNSGGRGSVGSESGRKHRRRDRSRRRTSRVRRRRRREAKASSSNPRRSSARQGSAARQGSAARQGSAARQGSTARQSSHADKSSSSEGASSVTVMNPEQSARLAEAKRAEAEAQAEQRMADRALREKREALESELQAKLTAERSQHMAEAVKVVAAVEAEARREEEVRLKEAVRAARETREAKVAAAKKEAHEAAEEVVQQLEESELAQVRSLLAPLEEELASAKERVEQAQKALEQVSSEMHGRASQARQSAARAAMKGRKDSSSEVDAGKRRTKCSEA
;
A
#
# COMPACT_ATOMS: atom_id res chain seq x y z
N MET A 1 32.74 -10.26 35.29
CA MET A 1 32.35 -8.87 35.59
C MET A 1 31.18 -8.46 34.71
N LYS A 2 30.05 -8.09 35.34
CA LYS A 2 28.87 -7.32 34.87
C LYS A 2 28.37 -7.47 33.42
N PHE A 3 27.32 -8.28 33.26
CA PHE A 3 26.25 -8.03 32.30
C PHE A 3 25.13 -7.22 32.98
N PRO A 4 24.70 -6.07 32.44
CA PRO A 4 23.39 -5.53 32.79
C PRO A 4 22.54 -5.38 31.53
N GLY A 5 21.40 -6.09 31.50
CA GLY A 5 20.44 -5.92 30.42
C GLY A 5 19.26 -6.88 30.41
N GLY A 6 18.86 -7.41 31.57
CA GLY A 6 17.58 -8.12 31.70
C GLY A 6 16.44 -7.13 31.48
N ARG A 7 15.68 -7.34 30.40
CA ARG A 7 14.37 -6.72 30.20
C ARG A 7 13.31 -7.79 30.30
N ASP A 8 12.77 -7.87 31.51
CA ASP A 8 11.42 -8.25 31.90
C ASP A 8 10.48 -8.60 30.74
N ALA A 9 10.45 -9.89 30.42
CA ALA A 9 9.29 -10.52 29.83
C ALA A 9 8.29 -10.75 30.95
N VAL A 10 7.31 -9.86 31.14
CA VAL A 10 5.91 -10.11 31.57
C VAL A 10 5.22 -8.75 31.65
N THR A 11 4.64 -8.27 30.54
CA THR A 11 3.52 -7.32 30.61
C THR A 11 2.53 -7.54 29.48
N PHE A 12 1.43 -8.18 29.85
CA PHE A 12 0.06 -7.76 29.54
C PHE A 12 -0.47 -7.94 28.10
N LEU A 13 -0.75 -9.20 27.78
CA LEU A 13 -1.93 -9.63 27.02
C LEU A 13 -3.21 -9.24 27.78
N ARG A 14 -3.87 -8.11 27.46
CA ARG A 14 -5.26 -7.89 27.87
C ARG A 14 -6.00 -6.76 27.12
N VAL A 15 -6.49 -6.99 25.89
CA VAL A 15 -7.76 -6.37 25.42
C VAL A 15 -8.42 -7.26 24.35
N LYS A 16 -9.36 -8.11 24.77
CA LYS A 16 -10.47 -8.58 23.92
C LYS A 16 -11.78 -8.26 24.65
N ALA A 17 -12.82 -8.02 23.85
CA ALA A 17 -14.26 -8.02 24.18
C ALA A 17 -14.86 -6.76 24.85
N ARG A 18 -15.40 -5.85 24.03
CA ARG A 18 -16.67 -5.14 24.29
C ARG A 18 -17.41 -5.00 22.94
N LYS A 19 -18.35 -5.90 22.62
CA LYS A 19 -19.76 -5.96 23.03
C LYS A 19 -20.64 -5.03 22.18
N ALA A 20 -21.46 -5.67 21.35
CA ALA A 20 -22.57 -5.13 20.60
C ALA A 20 -23.63 -4.50 21.53
N SER A 21 -24.19 -3.37 21.10
CA SER A 21 -25.56 -2.91 21.36
C SER A 21 -25.68 -1.44 21.00
N ARG A 22 -26.55 -1.12 20.04
CA ARG A 22 -27.49 0.01 20.11
C ARG A 22 -28.31 0.10 18.81
N SER A 23 -29.40 -0.67 18.82
CA SER A 23 -30.61 -0.37 18.05
C SER A 23 -31.47 0.66 18.80
N CYS A 24 -32.26 1.40 18.01
CA CYS A 24 -33.51 2.10 18.36
C CYS A 24 -33.46 3.32 19.31
N SER A 25 -33.78 4.49 18.74
CA SER A 25 -34.91 5.31 19.23
C SER A 25 -35.25 6.41 18.22
N LEU A 26 -36.22 6.10 17.35
CA LEU A 26 -37.06 7.09 16.69
C LEU A 26 -37.98 7.69 17.75
N ALA A 27 -37.77 8.95 18.12
CA ALA A 27 -38.72 9.72 18.92
C ALA A 27 -39.09 11.00 18.16
N ARG A 28 -40.29 10.98 17.57
CA ARG A 28 -40.99 12.13 17.02
C ARG A 28 -41.32 13.11 18.15
N SER A 29 -40.81 14.34 18.09
CA SER A 29 -41.26 15.44 18.95
C SER A 29 -41.81 16.58 18.09
N ARG A 30 -43.13 16.77 18.15
CA ARG A 30 -43.85 17.94 17.63
C ARG A 30 -43.53 19.14 18.52
N VAL A 31 -42.82 20.13 17.98
CA VAL A 31 -42.55 21.40 18.67
C VAL A 31 -43.56 22.45 18.25
N ARG A 32 -44.36 22.90 19.22
CA ARG A 32 -45.18 24.11 19.17
C ARG A 32 -44.30 25.33 18.91
N MET A 33 -44.59 26.06 17.83
CA MET A 33 -44.03 27.38 17.54
C MET A 33 -44.53 28.39 18.59
N ARG A 34 -43.67 28.74 19.56
CA ARG A 34 -43.82 29.93 20.41
C ARG A 34 -42.93 31.04 19.84
N SER A 35 -43.55 32.19 19.62
CA SER A 35 -42.98 33.44 19.13
C SER A 35 -41.77 33.88 19.96
N ARG A 36 -40.62 34.07 19.29
CA ARG A 36 -39.34 34.45 19.88
C ARG A 36 -39.30 35.94 20.21
N THR A 37 -39.08 36.26 21.48
CA THR A 37 -38.80 37.63 21.95
C THR A 37 -37.36 38.06 21.59
N PRO A 38 -37.10 39.35 21.35
CA PRO A 38 -35.80 39.87 20.90
C PRO A 38 -34.65 39.72 21.91
N ALA A 39 -34.93 39.45 23.19
CA ALA A 39 -33.91 39.18 24.21
C ALA A 39 -33.15 37.84 24.01
N SER A 40 -33.72 36.90 23.25
CA SER A 40 -33.08 35.60 22.96
C SER A 40 -31.92 35.70 21.95
N ARG A 41 -31.89 36.72 21.09
CA ARG A 41 -30.83 36.91 20.08
C ARG A 41 -29.47 37.30 20.67
N ALA A 42 -29.44 37.98 21.82
CA ALA A 42 -28.19 38.40 22.45
C ALA A 42 -27.41 37.24 23.10
N ARG A 43 -28.10 36.19 23.58
CA ARG A 43 -27.44 35.00 24.17
C ARG A 43 -26.82 34.08 23.11
N SER A 44 -27.38 34.03 21.89
CA SER A 44 -26.85 33.16 20.83
C SER A 44 -25.50 33.62 20.26
N ARG A 45 -25.14 34.91 20.39
CA ARG A 45 -23.84 35.42 19.93
C ARG A 45 -22.68 35.12 20.89
N ARG A 46 -22.93 34.97 22.20
CA ARG A 46 -21.86 34.66 23.17
C ARG A 46 -21.36 33.23 23.05
N GLY A 47 -22.24 32.25 22.86
CA GLY A 47 -21.82 30.84 22.72
C GLY A 47 -20.90 30.57 21.52
N SER A 48 -21.10 31.31 20.41
CA SER A 48 -20.29 31.14 19.19
C SER A 48 -18.83 31.59 19.36
N ALA A 49 -18.56 32.58 20.23
CA ALA A 49 -17.20 33.06 20.47
C ALA A 49 -16.37 32.06 21.31
N ASP A 50 -17.00 31.43 22.30
CA ASP A 50 -16.33 30.43 23.15
C ASP A 50 -16.05 29.13 22.36
N GLU A 51 -16.98 28.72 21.50
CA GLU A 51 -16.82 27.58 20.59
C GLU A 51 -15.67 27.82 19.59
N HIS A 52 -15.62 29.03 19.00
CA HIS A 52 -14.54 29.44 18.11
C HIS A 52 -13.17 29.37 18.78
N GLN A 53 -13.02 29.95 19.97
CA GLN A 53 -11.75 29.89 20.72
C GLN A 53 -11.34 28.47 21.07
N THR A 54 -12.29 27.59 21.37
CA THR A 54 -12.04 26.18 21.67
C THR A 54 -11.48 25.46 20.45
N LEU A 55 -12.07 25.67 19.27
CA LEU A 55 -11.59 25.09 18.01
C LEU A 55 -10.22 25.65 17.61
N VAL A 56 -9.99 26.96 17.78
CA VAL A 56 -8.67 27.57 17.54
C VAL A 56 -7.59 26.91 18.40
N ARG A 57 -7.84 26.71 19.70
CA ARG A 57 -6.90 26.02 20.60
C ARG A 57 -6.66 24.58 20.15
N HIS A 58 -7.70 23.90 19.68
CA HIS A 58 -7.59 22.53 19.19
C HIS A 58 -6.73 22.43 17.92
N VAL A 59 -6.96 23.30 16.93
CA VAL A 59 -6.16 23.36 15.69
C VAL A 59 -4.70 23.68 16.01
N LYS A 60 -4.42 24.64 16.91
CA LYS A 60 -3.04 24.95 17.34
C LYS A 60 -2.37 23.76 18.03
N SER A 61 -3.09 22.99 18.83
CA SER A 61 -2.59 21.75 19.44
C SER A 61 -2.30 20.65 18.40
N LEU A 62 -3.16 20.51 17.38
CA LEU A 62 -2.93 19.57 16.28
C LEU A 62 -1.71 19.97 15.44
N GLN A 63 -1.52 21.27 15.18
CA GLN A 63 -0.35 21.81 14.49
C GLN A 63 0.96 21.57 15.26
N SER A 64 0.95 21.69 16.60
CA SER A 64 2.16 21.48 17.40
C SER A 64 2.57 20.01 17.51
N ARG A 65 1.60 19.07 17.46
CA ARG A 65 1.86 17.62 17.57
C ARG A 65 2.55 17.03 16.35
N SER A 66 2.34 17.57 15.15
CA SER A 66 2.92 17.01 13.92
C SER A 66 3.11 18.05 12.84
N LYS A 67 4.32 18.10 12.25
CA LYS A 67 4.63 18.95 11.08
C LYS A 67 3.73 18.63 9.88
N GLY A 68 3.35 17.36 9.71
CA GLY A 68 2.46 16.96 8.63
C GLY A 68 1.09 17.62 8.74
N VAL A 69 0.56 17.80 9.95
CA VAL A 69 -0.75 18.45 10.14
C VAL A 69 -0.70 19.93 9.77
N ASN A 70 0.46 20.60 9.93
CA ASN A 70 0.63 21.97 9.47
C ASN A 70 0.56 22.07 7.94
N GLU A 71 1.17 21.13 7.20
CA GLU A 71 1.05 21.07 5.73
C GLU A 71 -0.40 20.85 5.28
N HIS A 72 -1.14 19.96 5.95
CA HIS A 72 -2.57 19.76 5.67
C HIS A 72 -3.40 21.00 5.99
N TRP A 73 -3.07 21.72 7.07
CA TRP A 73 -3.73 22.97 7.42
C TRP A 73 -3.51 24.05 6.35
N GLN A 74 -2.27 24.22 5.87
CA GLN A 74 -1.97 25.17 4.80
C GLN A 74 -2.79 24.88 3.54
N HIS A 75 -2.82 23.61 3.12
CA HIS A 75 -3.59 23.18 1.95
C HIS A 75 -5.11 23.38 2.16
N TYR A 76 -5.61 23.05 3.33
CA TYR A 76 -7.03 23.26 3.67
C TYR A 76 -7.39 24.75 3.64
N CYS A 77 -6.50 25.63 4.12
CA CYS A 77 -6.64 27.08 4.06
C CYS A 77 -6.59 27.64 2.63
N GLU A 78 -5.76 27.06 1.75
CA GLU A 78 -5.74 27.43 0.33
C GLU A 78 -7.07 27.10 -0.36
N GLN A 79 -7.67 25.94 -0.03
CA GLN A 79 -8.91 25.47 -0.65
C GLN A 79 -10.16 26.15 -0.08
N HIS A 80 -10.23 26.33 1.23
CA HIS A 80 -11.45 26.79 1.91
C HIS A 80 -11.31 28.15 2.59
N GLY A 81 -10.08 28.58 2.91
CA GLY A 81 -9.76 29.74 3.74
C GLY A 81 -9.24 30.98 3.00
N ARG A 82 -9.35 31.02 1.66
CA ARG A 82 -8.81 32.11 0.81
C ARG A 82 -7.31 32.36 1.01
N GLY A 83 -6.55 31.34 1.42
CA GLY A 83 -5.11 31.44 1.65
C GLY A 83 -4.70 32.17 2.95
N ILE A 84 -5.64 32.56 3.80
CA ILE A 84 -5.33 33.06 5.14
C ILE A 84 -4.95 31.84 6.00
N MET A 85 -3.83 31.89 6.72
CA MET A 85 -3.33 30.74 7.49
C MET A 85 -3.52 30.85 9.01
N ASP A 86 -4.04 31.97 9.51
CA ASP A 86 -4.25 32.21 10.94
C ASP A 86 -5.57 31.56 11.41
N PRO A 87 -5.53 30.54 12.31
CA PRO A 87 -6.73 29.89 12.82
C PRO A 87 -7.76 30.86 13.42
N ASN A 88 -7.32 31.99 13.99
CA ASN A 88 -8.22 32.99 14.58
C ASN A 88 -9.08 33.71 13.53
N ARG A 89 -8.68 33.68 12.25
CA ARG A 89 -9.36 34.38 11.15
C ARG A 89 -10.36 33.50 10.38
N HIS A 90 -10.44 32.21 10.70
CA HIS A 90 -11.40 31.29 10.07
C HIS A 90 -12.70 31.20 10.88
N ASP A 91 -13.81 30.86 10.21
CA ASP A 91 -15.08 30.64 10.88
C ASP A 91 -15.12 29.28 11.60
N VAL A 92 -16.12 29.12 12.48
CA VAL A 92 -16.33 27.88 13.25
C VAL A 92 -16.49 26.67 12.32
N ALA A 93 -17.20 26.83 11.20
CA ALA A 93 -17.44 25.75 10.25
C ALA A 93 -16.15 25.24 9.58
N THR A 94 -15.26 26.14 9.14
CA THR A 94 -13.97 25.76 8.55
C THR A 94 -13.06 25.08 9.57
N LEU A 95 -13.00 25.61 10.80
CA LEU A 95 -12.19 25.02 11.86
C LEU A 95 -12.69 23.63 12.26
N GLN A 96 -14.01 23.46 12.38
CA GLN A 96 -14.63 22.17 12.70
C GLN A 96 -14.43 21.17 11.57
N GLY A 97 -14.62 21.57 10.30
CA GLY A 97 -14.37 20.73 9.14
C GLY A 97 -12.93 20.21 9.07
N PHE A 98 -11.95 21.03 9.46
CA PHE A 98 -10.56 20.59 9.54
C PHE A 98 -10.29 19.61 10.69
N VAL A 99 -10.87 19.87 11.87
CA VAL A 99 -10.76 18.95 13.03
C VAL A 99 -11.38 17.59 12.69
N ASP A 100 -12.55 17.59 12.03
CA ASP A 100 -13.22 16.37 11.58
C ASP A 100 -12.39 15.64 10.52
N LEU A 101 -11.75 16.35 9.60
CA LEU A 101 -10.82 15.78 8.62
C LEU A 101 -9.61 15.10 9.30
N CYS A 102 -9.09 15.69 10.37
CA CYS A 102 -8.00 15.10 11.15
C CYS A 102 -8.47 13.87 11.95
N ASN A 103 -9.65 13.94 12.57
CA ASN A 103 -10.20 12.89 13.44
C ASN A 103 -10.73 11.68 12.66
N SER A 104 -11.27 11.90 11.46
CA SER A 104 -11.71 10.83 10.55
C SER A 104 -10.56 9.97 9.99
N GLY A 105 -9.34 10.18 10.50
CA GLY A 105 -8.18 9.37 10.16
C GLY A 105 -7.66 9.71 8.79
N GLY A 106 -7.65 11.02 8.46
CA GLY A 106 -7.08 11.64 7.26
C GLY A 106 -5.59 11.34 7.03
N ARG A 107 -5.25 10.07 6.88
CA ARG A 107 -4.27 9.55 5.92
C ARG A 107 -4.83 9.62 4.49
N GLY A 108 -5.90 10.40 4.28
CA GLY A 108 -6.34 10.87 2.98
C GLY A 108 -5.19 11.66 2.36
N SER A 109 -4.36 10.92 1.64
CA SER A 109 -3.64 11.22 0.41
C SER A 109 -4.04 12.50 -0.34
N VAL A 110 -3.99 13.66 0.32
CA VAL A 110 -4.21 14.97 -0.28
C VAL A 110 -2.91 15.76 -0.07
N GLY A 111 -1.89 15.49 -0.90
CA GLY A 111 -0.77 16.43 -0.98
C GLY A 111 0.63 15.92 -1.37
N SER A 112 0.91 14.61 -1.42
CA SER A 112 2.26 14.18 -1.86
C SER A 112 2.45 14.13 -3.38
N GLU A 113 1.44 14.43 -4.19
CA GLU A 113 1.61 14.42 -5.65
C GLU A 113 1.81 15.83 -6.26
N SER A 114 1.19 16.87 -5.70
CA SER A 114 1.31 18.25 -6.18
C SER A 114 2.69 18.86 -5.85
N GLY A 115 3.21 18.60 -4.64
CA GLY A 115 4.56 19.05 -4.23
C GLY A 115 5.70 18.31 -4.95
N ARG A 116 5.48 17.04 -5.33
CA ARG A 116 6.45 16.27 -6.15
C ARG A 116 6.51 16.77 -7.58
N LYS A 117 5.42 17.28 -8.16
CA LYS A 117 5.43 17.85 -9.52
C LYS A 117 6.25 19.15 -9.57
N HIS A 118 6.21 20.01 -8.55
CA HIS A 118 7.04 21.22 -8.52
C HIS A 118 8.54 20.91 -8.32
N ARG A 119 8.89 20.00 -7.39
CA ARG A 119 10.29 19.54 -7.23
C ARG A 119 10.81 18.70 -8.42
N ARG A 120 9.96 17.93 -9.11
CA ARG A 120 10.32 17.25 -10.36
C ARG A 120 10.52 18.24 -11.51
N ARG A 121 9.75 19.32 -11.59
CA ARG A 121 9.93 20.37 -12.62
C ARG A 121 11.24 21.12 -12.39
N ASP A 122 11.62 21.37 -11.15
CA ASP A 122 12.91 22.00 -10.83
C ASP A 122 14.11 21.06 -11.01
N ARG A 123 13.99 19.78 -10.62
CA ARG A 123 15.01 18.76 -10.96
C ARG A 123 15.14 18.52 -12.47
N SER A 124 14.04 18.58 -13.24
CA SER A 124 14.06 18.48 -14.71
C SER A 124 14.73 19.71 -15.36
N ARG A 125 14.46 20.91 -14.85
CA ARG A 125 15.18 22.14 -15.26
C ARG A 125 16.67 22.07 -14.91
N ARG A 126 17.06 21.51 -13.77
CA ARG A 126 18.48 21.28 -13.41
C ARG A 126 19.15 20.19 -14.26
N ARG A 127 18.44 19.13 -14.66
CA ARG A 127 18.96 18.08 -15.55
C ARG A 127 19.16 18.58 -16.98
N THR A 128 18.18 19.31 -17.53
CA THR A 128 18.27 19.88 -18.89
C THR A 128 19.32 20.99 -18.99
N SER A 129 19.51 21.80 -17.95
CA SER A 129 20.59 22.79 -17.90
C SER A 129 21.99 22.16 -17.79
N ARG A 130 22.16 21.05 -17.05
CA ARG A 130 23.41 20.28 -17.02
C ARG A 130 23.74 19.66 -18.39
N VAL A 131 22.75 19.07 -19.08
CA VAL A 131 22.93 18.51 -20.43
C VAL A 131 23.29 19.60 -21.44
N ARG A 132 22.63 20.77 -21.40
CA ARG A 132 22.97 21.91 -22.26
C ARG A 132 24.38 22.45 -21.98
N ARG A 133 24.80 22.55 -20.71
CA ARG A 133 26.17 22.95 -20.35
C ARG A 133 27.21 21.93 -20.83
N ARG A 134 26.92 20.63 -20.73
CA ARG A 134 27.79 19.57 -21.25
C ARG A 134 27.93 19.63 -22.77
N ARG A 135 26.82 19.74 -23.51
CA ARG A 135 26.85 19.91 -24.97
C ARG A 135 27.58 21.17 -25.41
N ARG A 136 27.47 22.28 -24.66
CA ARG A 136 28.21 23.52 -24.96
C ARG A 136 29.71 23.39 -24.70
N ARG A 137 30.12 22.55 -23.73
CA ARG A 137 31.55 22.23 -23.50
C ARG A 137 32.08 21.27 -24.57
N GLU A 138 31.31 20.25 -24.95
CA GLU A 138 31.67 19.32 -26.03
C GLU A 138 31.77 20.05 -27.38
N ALA A 139 30.82 20.93 -27.70
CA ALA A 139 30.87 21.76 -28.91
C ALA A 139 32.05 22.75 -28.93
N LYS A 140 32.46 23.27 -27.76
CA LYS A 140 33.64 24.13 -27.65
C LYS A 140 34.94 23.33 -27.77
N ALA A 141 34.96 22.08 -27.30
CA ALA A 141 36.10 21.17 -27.44
C ALA A 141 36.25 20.63 -28.88
N SER A 142 35.16 20.42 -29.61
CA SER A 142 35.21 20.01 -31.02
C SER A 142 35.49 21.19 -31.98
N SER A 143 35.13 22.42 -31.59
CA SER A 143 35.50 23.64 -32.33
C SER A 143 36.98 24.01 -32.22
N SER A 144 37.73 23.47 -31.25
CA SER A 144 39.15 23.78 -31.04
C SER A 144 40.12 22.81 -31.72
N ASN A 145 39.66 21.97 -32.66
CA ASN A 145 40.54 21.09 -33.41
C ASN A 145 40.53 21.38 -34.93
N PRO A 146 41.19 22.47 -35.39
CA PRO A 146 41.35 22.75 -36.80
C PRO A 146 42.62 22.05 -37.30
N ARG A 147 42.59 20.73 -37.46
CA ARG A 147 43.60 19.96 -38.21
C ARG A 147 43.17 18.50 -38.27
N ARG A 148 42.52 18.10 -39.36
CA ARG A 148 42.95 17.00 -40.24
C ARG A 148 41.92 16.80 -41.35
N SER A 149 42.26 17.39 -42.48
CA SER A 149 41.82 17.04 -43.82
C SER A 149 42.00 15.54 -44.10
N SER A 150 40.98 14.89 -44.68
CA SER A 150 41.00 14.38 -46.06
C SER A 150 39.98 13.23 -46.24
N ALA A 151 39.32 13.24 -47.40
CA ALA A 151 38.62 12.12 -48.05
C ALA A 151 37.30 11.64 -47.41
N ARG A 152 36.23 11.30 -48.14
CA ARG A 152 35.74 11.55 -49.50
C ARG A 152 34.39 10.79 -49.54
N GLN A 153 33.42 11.34 -50.26
CA GLN A 153 32.30 10.65 -50.95
C GLN A 153 31.21 9.94 -50.12
N GLY A 154 29.95 10.28 -50.43
CA GLY A 154 28.79 9.44 -50.12
C GLY A 154 27.47 10.18 -49.97
N SER A 155 26.92 10.69 -51.08
CA SER A 155 25.58 11.28 -51.19
C SER A 155 24.44 10.27 -50.96
N ALA A 156 23.42 10.66 -50.18
CA ALA A 156 21.99 10.36 -50.37
C ALA A 156 21.21 11.08 -49.23
N ALA A 157 20.38 12.09 -49.53
CA ALA A 157 18.94 11.97 -49.80
C ALA A 157 18.21 11.21 -48.66
N ARG A 158 17.13 11.67 -48.02
CA ARG A 158 16.04 12.61 -48.35
C ARG A 158 15.12 12.67 -47.12
N GLN A 159 14.42 13.80 -46.94
CA GLN A 159 13.01 13.94 -46.52
C GLN A 159 12.56 13.32 -45.16
N GLY A 160 11.87 14.02 -44.25
CA GLY A 160 11.12 15.25 -44.36
C GLY A 160 10.82 15.90 -43.01
N SER A 161 10.62 17.21 -43.09
CA SER A 161 10.12 18.10 -42.06
C SER A 161 8.69 18.50 -42.43
N ALA A 162 7.74 18.37 -41.51
CA ALA A 162 6.48 19.14 -41.41
C ALA A 162 5.71 18.57 -40.19
N ALA A 163 5.03 19.31 -39.31
CA ALA A 163 4.61 20.70 -39.34
C ALA A 163 4.57 21.23 -37.89
N ARG A 164 5.13 22.44 -37.70
CA ARG A 164 4.90 23.29 -36.54
C ARG A 164 3.71 24.20 -36.86
N GLN A 165 2.67 24.14 -36.04
CA GLN A 165 1.58 25.13 -36.05
C GLN A 165 2.06 26.40 -35.30
N GLY A 166 2.32 27.48 -36.03
CA GLY A 166 2.24 28.86 -35.53
C GLY A 166 0.79 29.35 -35.75
N SER A 167 0.10 29.94 -34.76
CA SER A 167 0.25 31.33 -34.33
C SER A 167 0.21 32.33 -35.49
N ALA A 168 -0.93 33.01 -35.66
CA ALA A 168 -1.03 34.48 -35.62
C ALA A 168 -2.30 34.97 -36.34
N ALA A 169 -3.16 35.61 -35.53
CA ALA A 169 -3.97 36.78 -35.85
C ALA A 169 -3.86 37.34 -37.29
N ARG A 170 -4.99 37.35 -37.99
CA ARG A 170 -5.33 38.38 -38.98
C ARG A 170 -6.73 38.89 -38.70
N GLN A 171 -6.78 39.92 -37.87
CA GLN A 171 -7.89 40.85 -37.78
C GLN A 171 -7.83 41.79 -38.99
N GLY A 172 -8.99 42.16 -39.52
CA GLY A 172 -9.24 43.45 -40.16
C GLY A 172 -8.56 43.71 -41.50
N SER A 173 -9.27 43.45 -42.59
CA SER A 173 -9.17 44.29 -43.79
C SER A 173 -10.52 44.30 -44.51
N THR A 174 -11.40 45.18 -44.03
CA THR A 174 -12.49 45.74 -44.81
C THR A 174 -11.87 46.63 -45.87
N ALA A 175 -11.50 46.04 -47.00
CA ALA A 175 -11.13 46.78 -48.19
C ALA A 175 -12.33 47.63 -48.62
N ARG A 176 -12.25 48.93 -48.31
CA ARG A 176 -13.01 49.99 -48.97
C ARG A 176 -12.83 49.82 -50.47
N GLN A 177 -13.85 49.31 -51.15
CA GLN A 177 -13.96 49.50 -52.59
C GLN A 177 -14.28 50.97 -52.82
N SER A 178 -13.30 51.63 -53.41
CA SER A 178 -13.35 52.96 -53.97
C SER A 178 -14.54 53.13 -54.91
N SER A 179 -15.43 54.03 -54.53
CA SER A 179 -16.36 54.70 -55.43
C SER A 179 -15.58 55.42 -56.53
N HIS A 180 -15.46 54.80 -57.70
CA HIS A 180 -15.22 55.53 -58.94
C HIS A 180 -16.51 56.27 -59.29
N ALA A 181 -16.58 57.53 -58.88
CA ALA A 181 -17.48 58.51 -59.46
C ALA A 181 -16.97 58.81 -60.87
N ASP A 182 -17.43 58.05 -61.85
CA ASP A 182 -17.22 58.35 -63.26
C ASP A 182 -18.19 59.48 -63.64
N LYS A 183 -17.72 60.70 -63.40
CA LYS A 183 -18.41 61.95 -63.72
C LYS A 183 -18.04 62.32 -65.16
N SER A 184 -18.52 61.51 -66.10
CA SER A 184 -18.42 61.80 -67.53
C SER A 184 -19.65 62.59 -67.96
N SER A 185 -19.56 63.91 -67.78
CA SER A 185 -20.44 64.90 -68.35
C SER A 185 -20.20 64.99 -69.86
N SER A 186 -20.99 64.27 -70.66
CA SER A 186 -21.19 64.59 -72.07
C SER A 186 -22.47 65.42 -72.21
N SER A 187 -22.27 66.73 -72.15
CA SER A 187 -23.17 67.70 -72.77
C SER A 187 -23.13 67.55 -74.29
N GLU A 188 -24.19 68.04 -74.94
CA GLU A 188 -24.32 68.29 -76.37
C GLU A 188 -24.99 67.17 -77.20
N GLY A 189 -26.31 67.31 -77.28
CA GLY A 189 -27.17 66.64 -78.23
C GLY A 189 -28.55 67.27 -78.15
N ALA A 190 -28.73 68.42 -78.81
CA ALA A 190 -30.03 69.07 -78.96
C ALA A 190 -30.96 68.13 -79.75
N SER A 191 -31.70 67.28 -79.03
CA SER A 191 -32.69 66.40 -79.61
C SER A 191 -33.92 67.20 -80.00
N SER A 192 -34.14 67.25 -81.31
CA SER A 192 -35.42 67.44 -81.99
C SER A 192 -36.60 66.95 -81.14
N VAL A 193 -37.40 67.88 -80.64
CA VAL A 193 -38.69 67.60 -79.98
C VAL A 193 -39.66 67.14 -81.06
N THR A 194 -39.58 65.85 -81.40
CA THR A 194 -40.62 65.18 -82.16
C THR A 194 -41.87 65.18 -81.29
N VAL A 195 -42.85 66.01 -81.63
CA VAL A 195 -44.17 66.03 -80.99
C VAL A 195 -44.81 64.66 -81.23
N MET A 196 -44.64 63.74 -80.28
CA MET A 196 -45.26 62.42 -80.36
C MET A 196 -46.77 62.58 -80.33
N ASN A 197 -47.46 61.82 -81.19
CA ASN A 197 -48.91 61.76 -81.21
C ASN A 197 -49.41 61.31 -79.82
N PRO A 198 -50.38 62.01 -79.19
CA PRO A 198 -50.90 61.69 -77.86
C PRO A 198 -51.35 60.22 -77.71
N GLU A 199 -51.81 59.57 -78.78
CA GLU A 199 -52.17 58.14 -78.75
C GLU A 199 -50.95 57.22 -78.54
N GLN A 200 -49.79 57.55 -79.12
CA GLN A 200 -48.56 56.78 -78.93
C GLN A 200 -48.03 56.95 -77.51
N SER A 201 -48.19 58.15 -76.92
CA SER A 201 -47.83 58.41 -75.52
C SER A 201 -48.72 57.62 -74.55
N ALA A 202 -50.02 57.51 -74.84
CA ALA A 202 -50.95 56.73 -74.02
C ALA A 202 -50.61 55.23 -74.06
N ARG A 203 -50.36 54.66 -75.24
CA ARG A 203 -49.94 53.25 -75.39
C ARG A 203 -48.62 52.95 -74.69
N LEU A 204 -47.66 53.87 -74.74
CA LEU A 204 -46.38 53.73 -74.03
C LEU A 204 -46.56 53.81 -72.51
N ALA A 205 -47.49 54.66 -72.02
CA ALA A 205 -47.82 54.71 -70.60
C ALA A 205 -48.51 53.43 -70.12
N GLU A 206 -49.42 52.86 -70.91
CA GLU A 206 -50.07 51.58 -70.61
C GLU A 206 -49.07 50.41 -70.62
N ALA A 207 -48.20 50.33 -71.63
CA ALA A 207 -47.14 49.33 -71.70
C ALA A 207 -46.18 49.42 -70.48
N LYS A 208 -45.81 50.64 -70.07
CA LYS A 208 -44.99 50.85 -68.86
C LYS A 208 -45.70 50.43 -67.58
N ARG A 209 -47.03 50.62 -67.48
CA ARG A 209 -47.82 50.14 -66.35
C ARG A 209 -47.86 48.62 -66.31
N ALA A 210 -48.11 47.97 -67.45
CA ALA A 210 -48.08 46.52 -67.56
C ALA A 210 -46.69 45.94 -67.23
N GLU A 211 -45.61 46.58 -67.68
CA GLU A 211 -44.25 46.18 -67.34
C GLU A 211 -43.98 46.35 -65.83
N ALA A 212 -44.41 47.47 -65.24
CA ALA A 212 -44.27 47.70 -63.80
C ALA A 212 -45.06 46.67 -62.96
N GLU A 213 -46.26 46.29 -63.42
CA GLU A 213 -47.08 45.25 -62.80
C GLU A 213 -46.40 43.88 -62.90
N ALA A 214 -45.92 43.48 -64.07
CA ALA A 214 -45.17 42.24 -64.26
C ALA A 214 -43.88 42.20 -63.40
N GLN A 215 -43.16 43.32 -63.30
CA GLN A 215 -42.00 43.43 -62.41
C GLN A 215 -42.39 43.34 -60.93
N ALA A 216 -43.54 43.89 -60.54
CA ALA A 216 -44.04 43.78 -59.18
C ALA A 216 -44.42 42.33 -58.84
N GLU A 217 -45.11 41.64 -59.74
CA GLU A 217 -45.42 40.21 -59.61
C GLU A 217 -44.14 39.37 -59.52
N GLN A 218 -43.15 39.62 -60.37
CA GLN A 218 -41.86 38.95 -60.32
C GLN A 218 -41.14 39.17 -58.98
N ARG A 219 -41.13 40.40 -58.46
CA ARG A 219 -40.54 40.70 -57.14
C ARG A 219 -41.26 39.98 -56.01
N MET A 220 -42.59 39.88 -56.08
CA MET A 220 -43.38 39.13 -55.10
C MET A 220 -43.09 37.63 -55.16
N ALA A 221 -43.00 37.06 -56.37
CA ALA A 221 -42.60 35.67 -56.57
C ALA A 221 -41.18 35.39 -56.03
N ASP A 222 -40.22 36.27 -56.32
CA ASP A 222 -38.85 36.16 -55.83
C ASP A 222 -38.77 36.25 -54.31
N ARG A 223 -39.55 37.16 -53.70
CA ARG A 223 -39.66 37.26 -52.24
C ARG A 223 -40.23 35.98 -51.64
N ALA A 224 -41.32 35.46 -52.20
CA ALA A 224 -41.91 34.20 -51.74
C ALA A 224 -40.95 33.01 -51.87
N LEU A 225 -40.12 32.97 -52.92
CA LEU A 225 -39.09 31.94 -53.07
C LEU A 225 -37.96 32.08 -52.04
N ARG A 226 -37.52 33.30 -51.71
CA ARG A 226 -36.53 33.54 -50.65
C ARG A 226 -37.06 33.13 -49.28
N GLU A 227 -38.29 33.52 -48.94
CA GLU A 227 -38.93 33.13 -47.69
C GLU A 227 -39.06 31.60 -47.58
N LYS A 228 -39.43 30.91 -48.67
CA LYS A 228 -39.43 29.44 -48.70
C LYS A 228 -38.04 28.82 -48.53
N ARG A 229 -36.99 29.40 -49.12
CA ARG A 229 -35.61 28.92 -48.96
C ARG A 229 -35.12 29.11 -47.53
N GLU A 230 -35.32 30.28 -46.95
CA GLU A 230 -34.96 30.57 -45.56
C GLU A 230 -35.70 29.64 -44.58
N ALA A 231 -36.98 29.36 -44.83
CA ALA A 231 -37.74 28.39 -44.06
C ALA A 231 -37.12 26.98 -44.12
N LEU A 232 -36.80 26.47 -45.33
CA LEU A 232 -36.17 25.17 -45.50
C LEU A 232 -34.77 25.10 -44.89
N GLU A 233 -33.97 26.16 -45.02
CA GLU A 233 -32.65 26.26 -44.39
C GLU A 233 -32.76 26.24 -42.86
N SER A 234 -33.72 26.96 -42.28
CA SER A 234 -33.97 26.95 -40.84
C SER A 234 -34.41 25.57 -40.33
N GLU A 235 -35.24 24.85 -41.09
CA GLU A 235 -35.68 23.49 -40.76
C GLU A 235 -34.51 22.50 -40.81
N LEU A 236 -33.66 22.59 -41.84
CA LEU A 236 -32.47 21.75 -41.97
C LEU A 236 -31.46 22.03 -40.85
N GLN A 237 -31.27 23.30 -40.46
CA GLN A 237 -30.44 23.65 -39.30
C GLN A 237 -31.01 23.10 -37.99
N ALA A 238 -32.33 23.16 -37.79
CA ALA A 238 -32.99 22.57 -36.63
C ALA A 238 -32.80 21.04 -36.59
N LYS A 239 -32.94 20.35 -37.73
CA LYS A 239 -32.67 18.90 -37.83
C LYS A 239 -31.21 18.55 -37.52
N LEU A 240 -30.26 19.27 -38.12
CA LEU A 240 -28.83 19.04 -37.87
C LEU A 240 -28.44 19.29 -36.40
N THR A 241 -29.02 20.29 -35.75
CA THR A 241 -28.75 20.56 -34.34
C THR A 241 -29.36 19.49 -33.42
N ALA A 242 -30.57 19.01 -33.74
CA ALA A 242 -31.20 17.89 -33.04
C ALA A 242 -30.37 16.60 -33.18
N GLU A 243 -29.97 16.22 -34.40
CA GLU A 243 -29.14 15.04 -34.66
C GLU A 243 -27.78 15.13 -33.95
N ARG A 244 -27.12 16.29 -34.01
CA ARG A 244 -25.87 16.51 -33.27
C ARG A 244 -26.07 16.34 -31.77
N SER A 245 -27.16 16.84 -31.20
CA SER A 245 -27.45 16.68 -29.78
C SER A 245 -27.71 15.22 -29.40
N GLN A 246 -28.38 14.45 -30.27
CA GLN A 246 -28.60 13.03 -30.09
C GLN A 246 -27.29 12.25 -30.11
N HIS A 247 -26.44 12.48 -31.11
CA HIS A 247 -25.12 11.82 -31.20
C HIS A 247 -24.23 12.18 -30.02
N MET A 248 -24.26 13.43 -29.53
CA MET A 248 -23.54 13.82 -28.32
C MET A 248 -24.07 13.08 -27.09
N ALA A 249 -25.39 12.93 -26.95
CA ALA A 249 -25.99 12.18 -25.85
C ALA A 249 -25.63 10.68 -25.90
N GLU A 250 -25.64 10.07 -27.09
CA GLU A 250 -25.19 8.70 -27.31
C GLU A 250 -23.70 8.53 -27.00
N ALA A 251 -22.84 9.45 -27.45
CA ALA A 251 -21.41 9.43 -27.15
C ALA A 251 -21.14 9.51 -25.64
N VAL A 252 -21.87 10.36 -24.91
CA VAL A 252 -21.77 10.45 -23.44
C VAL A 252 -22.17 9.14 -22.77
N LYS A 253 -23.22 8.46 -23.25
CA LYS A 253 -23.63 7.15 -22.73
C LYS A 253 -22.56 6.08 -22.95
N VAL A 254 -21.94 6.06 -24.13
CA VAL A 254 -20.85 5.11 -24.45
C VAL A 254 -19.64 5.37 -23.56
N VAL A 255 -19.20 6.63 -23.42
CA VAL A 255 -18.08 6.98 -22.53
C VAL A 255 -18.37 6.58 -21.08
N ALA A 256 -19.58 6.85 -20.58
CA ALA A 256 -19.99 6.44 -19.24
C ALA A 256 -19.99 4.91 -19.06
N ALA A 257 -20.39 4.14 -20.08
CA ALA A 257 -20.35 2.68 -20.05
C ALA A 257 -18.91 2.15 -20.01
N VAL A 258 -18.00 2.69 -20.83
CA VAL A 258 -16.58 2.33 -20.83
C VAL A 258 -15.92 2.68 -19.49
N GLU A 259 -16.21 3.85 -18.93
CA GLU A 259 -15.71 4.22 -17.59
C GLU A 259 -16.23 3.29 -16.50
N ALA A 260 -17.50 2.86 -16.59
CA ALA A 260 -18.07 1.91 -15.63
C ALA A 260 -17.43 0.52 -15.74
N GLU A 261 -17.14 0.06 -16.96
CA GLU A 261 -16.41 -1.20 -17.20
C GLU A 261 -14.97 -1.13 -16.67
N ALA A 262 -14.24 -0.06 -16.97
CA ALA A 262 -12.89 0.16 -16.47
C ALA A 262 -12.83 0.16 -14.92
N ARG A 263 -13.83 0.75 -14.25
CA ARG A 263 -13.93 0.70 -12.78
C ARG A 263 -14.16 -0.71 -12.24
N ARG A 264 -14.99 -1.53 -12.92
CA ARG A 264 -15.22 -2.94 -12.53
C ARG A 264 -13.95 -3.76 -12.68
N GLU A 265 -13.22 -3.59 -13.79
CA GLU A 265 -11.93 -4.27 -14.00
C GLU A 265 -10.90 -3.88 -12.94
N GLU A 266 -10.79 -2.59 -12.58
CA GLU A 266 -9.90 -2.13 -11.52
C GLU A 266 -10.29 -2.72 -10.16
N GLU A 267 -11.59 -2.80 -9.84
CA GLU A 267 -12.07 -3.42 -8.62
C GLU A 267 -11.72 -4.92 -8.54
N VAL A 268 -11.91 -5.66 -9.64
CA VAL A 268 -11.53 -7.08 -9.73
C VAL A 268 -10.02 -7.24 -9.54
N ARG A 269 -9.21 -6.43 -10.23
CA ARG A 269 -7.75 -6.44 -10.11
C ARG A 269 -7.28 -6.15 -8.67
N LEU A 270 -7.91 -5.19 -7.99
CA LEU A 270 -7.60 -4.87 -6.59
C LEU A 270 -7.98 -6.02 -5.65
N LYS A 271 -9.13 -6.66 -5.85
CA LYS A 271 -9.54 -7.84 -5.06
C LYS A 271 -8.57 -9.01 -5.22
N GLU A 272 -8.15 -9.30 -6.45
CA GLU A 272 -7.15 -10.34 -6.74
C GLU A 272 -5.79 -10.02 -6.11
N ALA A 273 -5.32 -8.77 -6.22
CA ALA A 273 -4.07 -8.35 -5.60
C ALA A 273 -4.10 -8.47 -4.07
N VAL A 274 -5.24 -8.12 -3.44
CA VAL A 274 -5.43 -8.28 -1.99
C VAL A 274 -5.44 -9.76 -1.59
N ARG A 275 -6.12 -10.62 -2.36
CA ARG A 275 -6.12 -12.08 -2.13
C ARG A 275 -4.71 -12.65 -2.23
N ALA A 276 -3.96 -12.34 -3.29
CA ALA A 276 -2.58 -12.78 -3.46
C ALA A 276 -1.67 -12.28 -2.32
N ALA A 277 -1.81 -11.02 -1.91
CA ALA A 277 -1.06 -10.47 -0.77
C ALA A 277 -1.38 -11.21 0.54
N ARG A 278 -2.64 -11.59 0.75
CA ARG A 278 -3.05 -12.40 1.91
C ARG A 278 -2.43 -13.80 1.88
N GLU A 279 -2.51 -14.50 0.74
CA GLU A 279 -1.93 -15.83 0.56
C GLU A 279 -0.41 -15.82 0.80
N THR A 280 0.32 -14.82 0.28
CA THR A 280 1.77 -14.69 0.54
C THR A 280 2.07 -14.42 2.02
N ARG A 281 1.24 -13.65 2.73
CA ARG A 281 1.40 -13.42 4.17
C ARG A 281 1.13 -14.69 4.97
N GLU A 282 0.06 -15.42 4.65
CA GLU A 282 -0.29 -16.69 5.30
C GLU A 282 0.81 -17.73 5.08
N ALA A 283 1.37 -17.82 3.88
CA ALA A 283 2.52 -18.68 3.57
C ALA A 283 3.76 -18.32 4.41
N LYS A 284 4.09 -17.02 4.55
CA LYS A 284 5.20 -16.57 5.40
C LYS A 284 4.98 -16.91 6.87
N VAL A 285 3.76 -16.74 7.38
CA VAL A 285 3.43 -17.12 8.77
C VAL A 285 3.52 -18.63 8.96
N ALA A 286 3.06 -19.43 8.00
CA ALA A 286 3.18 -20.88 8.05
C ALA A 286 4.65 -21.34 8.04
N ALA A 287 5.49 -20.74 7.18
CA ALA A 287 6.93 -21.02 7.14
C ALA A 287 7.61 -20.67 8.47
N ALA A 288 7.35 -19.48 9.01
CA ALA A 288 7.90 -19.05 10.30
C ALA A 288 7.43 -19.93 11.47
N LYS A 289 6.20 -20.44 11.45
CA LYS A 289 5.71 -21.42 12.43
C LYS A 289 6.43 -22.75 12.32
N LYS A 290 6.69 -23.22 11.10
CA LYS A 290 7.42 -24.47 10.86
C LYS A 290 8.86 -24.36 11.38
N GLU A 291 9.56 -23.27 11.03
CA GLU A 291 10.91 -22.98 11.51
C GLU A 291 10.96 -22.87 13.05
N ALA A 292 9.96 -22.22 13.67
CA ALA A 292 9.87 -22.14 15.12
C ALA A 292 9.60 -23.50 15.78
N HIS A 293 8.86 -24.40 15.12
CA HIS A 293 8.62 -25.76 15.61
C HIS A 293 9.89 -26.60 15.52
N GLU A 294 10.57 -26.59 14.37
CA GLU A 294 11.83 -27.29 14.16
C GLU A 294 12.90 -26.82 15.17
N ALA A 295 13.03 -25.50 15.38
CA ALA A 295 13.94 -24.95 16.39
C ALA A 295 13.56 -25.35 17.83
N ALA A 296 12.27 -25.50 18.13
CA ALA A 296 11.82 -25.97 19.44
C ALA A 296 12.14 -27.46 19.65
N GLU A 297 11.97 -28.29 18.62
CA GLU A 297 12.35 -29.70 18.65
C GLU A 297 13.86 -29.88 18.84
N GLU A 298 14.68 -29.09 18.16
CA GLU A 298 16.14 -29.10 18.35
C GLU A 298 16.55 -28.75 19.79
N VAL A 299 15.90 -27.75 20.40
CA VAL A 299 16.17 -27.38 21.81
C VAL A 299 15.76 -28.51 22.77
N VAL A 300 14.62 -29.16 22.52
CA VAL A 300 14.19 -30.31 23.34
C VAL A 300 15.20 -31.45 23.23
N GLN A 301 15.66 -31.79 22.02
CA GLN A 301 16.68 -32.82 21.82
C GLN A 301 17.99 -32.49 22.55
N GLN A 302 18.45 -31.24 22.48
CA GLN A 302 19.65 -30.80 23.21
C GLN A 302 19.51 -30.91 24.72
N LEU A 303 18.32 -30.60 25.26
CA LEU A 303 18.04 -30.76 26.68
C LEU A 303 18.06 -32.24 27.09
N GLU A 304 17.39 -33.11 26.32
CA GLU A 304 17.40 -34.56 26.56
C GLU A 304 18.82 -35.13 26.53
N GLU A 305 19.63 -34.77 25.54
CA GLU A 305 21.04 -35.18 25.47
C GLU A 305 21.85 -34.68 26.67
N SER A 306 21.62 -33.45 27.11
CA SER A 306 22.31 -32.88 28.27
C SER A 306 21.91 -33.55 29.59
N GLU A 307 20.63 -33.89 29.76
CA GLU A 307 20.13 -34.60 30.94
C GLU A 307 20.64 -36.04 30.96
N LEU A 308 20.64 -36.73 29.81
CA LEU A 308 21.21 -38.06 29.68
C LEU A 308 22.72 -38.06 29.99
N ALA A 309 23.46 -37.05 29.54
CA ALA A 309 24.87 -36.88 29.85
C ALA A 309 25.08 -36.66 31.37
N GLN A 310 24.23 -35.86 32.01
CA GLN A 310 24.27 -35.62 33.46
C GLN A 310 23.98 -36.91 34.24
N VAL A 311 22.96 -37.66 33.87
CA VAL A 311 22.61 -38.95 34.49
C VAL A 311 23.77 -39.95 34.34
N ARG A 312 24.36 -40.07 33.14
CA ARG A 312 25.55 -40.92 32.92
C ARG A 312 26.72 -40.52 33.81
N SER A 313 26.97 -39.22 33.96
CA SER A 313 28.03 -38.72 34.84
C SER A 313 27.79 -39.07 36.31
N LEU A 314 26.54 -39.10 36.77
CA LEU A 314 26.19 -39.48 38.15
C LEU A 314 26.21 -40.99 38.37
N LEU A 315 25.90 -41.79 37.36
CA LEU A 315 25.92 -43.25 37.43
C LEU A 315 27.35 -43.82 37.39
N ALA A 316 28.26 -43.21 36.64
CA ALA A 316 29.64 -43.68 36.48
C ALA A 316 30.37 -44.03 37.81
N PRO A 317 30.40 -43.16 38.85
CA PRO A 317 31.05 -43.52 40.11
C PRO A 317 30.34 -44.65 40.87
N LEU A 318 29.02 -44.76 40.75
CA LEU A 318 28.25 -45.85 41.38
C LEU A 318 28.53 -47.20 40.69
N GLU A 319 28.71 -47.20 39.37
CA GLU A 319 29.12 -48.39 38.62
C GLU A 319 30.54 -48.83 39.01
N GLU A 320 31.45 -47.88 39.22
CA GLU A 320 32.81 -48.14 39.72
C GLU A 320 32.79 -48.68 41.17
N GLU A 321 31.99 -48.10 42.06
CA GLU A 321 31.80 -48.60 43.43
C GLU A 321 31.20 -50.01 43.45
N LEU A 322 30.22 -50.28 42.58
CA LEU A 322 29.62 -51.60 42.42
C LEU A 322 30.63 -52.62 41.89
N ALA A 323 31.48 -52.23 40.93
CA ALA A 323 32.56 -53.07 40.42
C ALA A 323 33.58 -53.39 41.52
N SER A 324 34.02 -52.38 42.28
CA SER A 324 34.91 -52.55 43.44
C SER A 324 34.29 -53.40 44.54
N ALA A 325 32.99 -53.26 44.81
CA ALA A 325 32.26 -54.10 45.77
C ALA A 325 32.21 -55.57 45.31
N LYS A 326 31.94 -55.81 44.01
CA LYS A 326 31.97 -57.16 43.44
C LYS A 326 33.36 -57.80 43.57
N GLU A 327 34.43 -57.06 43.29
CA GLU A 327 35.80 -57.56 43.45
C GLU A 327 36.11 -57.89 44.92
N ARG A 328 35.69 -57.03 45.87
CA ARG A 328 35.83 -57.30 47.32
C ARG A 328 35.09 -58.58 47.74
N VAL A 329 33.89 -58.81 47.22
CA VAL A 329 33.12 -60.04 47.49
C VAL A 329 33.86 -61.26 46.93
N GLU A 330 34.37 -61.19 45.70
CA GLU A 330 35.14 -62.27 45.09
C GLU A 330 36.44 -62.58 45.87
N GLN A 331 37.16 -61.54 46.31
CA GLN A 331 38.34 -61.69 47.17
C GLN A 331 37.99 -62.34 48.52
N ALA A 332 36.87 -61.94 49.14
CA ALA A 332 36.39 -62.54 50.38
C ALA A 332 35.99 -64.02 50.21
N GLN A 333 35.37 -64.37 49.08
CA GLN A 333 35.05 -65.75 48.73
C GLN A 333 36.33 -66.59 48.58
N LYS A 334 37.34 -66.10 47.86
CA LYS A 334 38.64 -66.77 47.73
C LYS A 334 39.33 -66.94 49.08
N ALA A 335 39.30 -65.93 49.95
CA ALA A 335 39.84 -66.03 51.30
C ALA A 335 39.11 -67.09 52.14
N LEU A 336 37.78 -67.19 52.02
CA LEU A 336 36.99 -68.21 52.70
C LEU A 336 37.33 -69.63 52.21
N GLU A 337 37.51 -69.81 50.89
CA GLU A 337 37.96 -71.07 50.31
C GLU A 337 39.37 -71.45 50.79
N GLN A 338 40.28 -70.48 50.88
CA GLN A 338 41.62 -70.68 51.45
C GLN A 338 41.56 -71.13 52.91
N VAL A 339 40.83 -70.41 53.77
CA VAL A 339 40.65 -70.80 55.18
C VAL A 339 40.02 -72.18 55.30
N SER A 340 39.01 -72.48 54.47
CA SER A 340 38.40 -73.81 54.40
C SER A 340 39.44 -74.86 54.04
N SER A 341 40.26 -74.63 53.01
CA SER A 341 41.33 -75.54 52.59
C SER A 341 42.39 -75.76 53.68
N GLU A 342 42.78 -74.70 54.41
CA GLU A 342 43.69 -74.77 55.55
C GLU A 342 43.08 -75.54 56.71
N MET A 343 41.80 -75.32 57.04
CA MET A 343 41.09 -76.06 58.08
C MET A 343 40.99 -77.55 57.73
N HIS A 344 40.65 -77.88 56.48
CA HIS A 344 40.65 -79.26 55.99
C HIS A 344 42.06 -79.87 56.06
N GLY A 345 43.10 -79.11 55.70
CA GLY A 345 44.49 -79.52 55.81
C GLY A 345 44.92 -79.80 57.26
N ARG A 346 44.62 -78.88 58.19
CA ARG A 346 44.88 -79.03 59.63
C ARG A 346 44.10 -80.20 60.21
N ALA A 347 42.83 -80.37 59.86
CA ALA A 347 42.03 -81.51 60.29
C ALA A 347 42.59 -82.84 59.77
N SER A 348 43.06 -82.88 58.53
CA SER A 348 43.74 -84.05 57.95
C SER A 348 45.06 -84.36 58.68
N GLN A 349 45.91 -83.36 58.93
CA GLN A 349 47.14 -83.50 59.71
C GLN A 349 46.85 -83.95 61.15
N ALA A 350 45.81 -83.41 61.79
CA ALA A 350 45.36 -83.83 63.12
C ALA A 350 44.91 -85.29 63.12
N ARG A 351 44.16 -85.74 62.10
CA ARG A 351 43.79 -87.15 61.93
C ARG A 351 45.01 -88.05 61.70
N GLN A 352 45.96 -87.63 60.88
CA GLN A 352 47.20 -88.39 60.63
C GLN A 352 48.08 -88.48 61.88
N SER A 353 48.23 -87.40 62.64
CA SER A 353 48.98 -87.38 63.89
C SER A 353 48.30 -88.21 64.98
N ALA A 354 46.98 -88.13 65.11
CA ALA A 354 46.21 -89.01 65.99
C ALA A 354 46.34 -90.48 65.60
N ALA A 355 46.27 -90.81 64.30
CA ALA A 355 46.50 -92.16 63.80
C ALA A 355 47.94 -92.66 64.07
N ARG A 356 48.95 -91.81 63.90
CA ARG A 356 50.35 -92.11 64.27
C ARG A 356 50.51 -92.32 65.77
N ALA A 357 49.88 -91.48 66.60
CA ALA A 357 49.87 -91.63 68.05
C ALA A 357 49.19 -92.94 68.48
N ALA A 358 48.06 -93.30 67.86
CA ALA A 358 47.39 -94.58 68.08
C ALA A 358 48.23 -95.79 67.65
N MET A 359 48.95 -95.71 66.52
CA MET A 359 49.90 -96.72 66.07
C MET A 359 51.09 -96.86 67.04
N LYS A 360 51.58 -95.74 67.61
CA LYS A 360 52.65 -95.75 68.61
C LYS A 360 52.17 -96.33 69.95
N GLY A 361 50.98 -95.95 70.41
CA GLY A 361 50.33 -96.55 71.57
C GLY A 361 50.04 -98.05 71.40
N ARG A 362 49.71 -98.53 70.19
CA ARG A 362 49.63 -99.97 69.87
C ARG A 362 50.98 -100.68 69.94
N LYS A 363 52.09 -99.98 69.68
CA LYS A 363 53.45 -100.55 69.75
C LYS A 363 53.93 -100.65 71.21
N ASP A 364 53.53 -99.70 72.06
CA ASP A 364 53.84 -99.71 73.50
C ASP A 364 52.88 -100.61 74.32
N SER A 365 51.64 -100.83 73.85
CA SER A 365 50.73 -101.85 74.43
C SER A 365 50.97 -103.27 73.90
N SER A 366 51.79 -103.44 72.86
CA SER A 366 52.27 -104.76 72.43
C SER A 366 53.43 -105.29 73.30
N SER A 367 53.92 -104.52 74.28
CA SER A 367 54.81 -105.00 75.36
C SER A 367 54.08 -105.24 76.69
N GLU A 368 52.76 -105.06 76.77
CA GLU A 368 51.98 -105.21 78.00
C GLU A 368 50.70 -106.05 77.79
N VAL A 369 50.80 -107.09 76.95
CA VAL A 369 49.83 -108.21 76.92
C VAL A 369 50.61 -109.52 76.97
N ASP A 370 51.40 -109.69 78.04
CA ASP A 370 51.89 -110.98 78.52
C ASP A 370 51.74 -111.10 80.05
N ALA A 371 50.65 -110.55 80.60
CA ALA A 371 50.28 -110.72 82.01
C ALA A 371 48.78 -110.48 82.21
N GLY A 372 47.95 -111.52 82.11
CA GLY A 372 46.51 -111.37 82.37
C GLY A 372 45.67 -112.63 82.20
N LYS A 373 46.29 -113.80 82.30
CA LYS A 373 45.62 -115.10 82.37
C LYS A 373 45.24 -115.33 83.83
N ARG A 374 43.94 -115.26 84.18
CA ARG A 374 43.22 -115.99 85.26
C ARG A 374 42.14 -115.13 85.92
N ARG A 375 41.06 -115.82 86.35
CA ARG A 375 39.88 -115.38 87.14
C ARG A 375 38.84 -114.64 86.30
N THR A 376 37.56 -115.01 86.22
CA THR A 376 36.60 -115.73 87.09
C THR A 376 35.40 -116.03 86.15
N LYS A 377 34.85 -117.22 85.93
CA LYS A 377 34.13 -118.18 86.81
C LYS A 377 33.09 -117.53 87.74
N CYS A 378 31.84 -118.02 87.63
CA CYS A 378 30.64 -117.79 88.46
C CYS A 378 29.68 -116.65 88.03
N SER A 379 28.55 -117.07 87.43
CA SER A 379 27.14 -116.89 87.89
C SER A 379 26.25 -116.82 86.64
N GLU A 380 25.42 -117.84 86.33
CA GLU A 380 24.03 -117.99 86.81
C GLU A 380 23.18 -116.75 86.48
N ALA A 381 21.99 -116.80 85.88
CA ALA A 381 21.11 -117.88 85.44
C ALA A 381 20.08 -117.26 84.47
#